data_AF-A0A6T9ZA32-F1
#
_entry.id   AF-A0A6T9ZA32-F1
#
_cell.length_a   1.000
_cell.length_b   1.000
_cell.length_c   1.000
_cell.angle_alpha   90.00
_cell.angle_beta   90.00
_cell.angle_gamma   90.00
#
_symmetry.space_group_name_H-M   'P 1'
#
loop_
_entity.id
_entity.type
_entity.pdbx_description
1 polymer ?
#
loop_
_entity_poly.entity_id
_entity_poly.type
_entity_poly.pdbx_seq_one_letter_code
_entity_poly.pdbx_strand_id
1 'polypeptide(L)'
;KYVSYTKGKRELPLTKYMLQDELRMRSRDVDLVCRIHASSIELKQLLGEYDELCTSAAESQEGADALKLRVARVLREIGSWWKIALQIALITELSPAAAARTYAQGVNVVPDNCCNSVVVAKYRALEDGIDQLGLDGVWDVKPALNGKEIYVALPRTPKGPAIGDVLQALVEFQIIRPDHFATKEHVHQWLHDHFPQWT
;
A
#
# COMPACT_ATOMS: atom_id res chain seq x y z
N LYS A 1 -18.45 -8.63 2.83
CA LYS A 1 -19.02 -9.41 1.69
C LYS A 1 -19.02 -8.51 0.47
N TYR A 2 -18.30 -8.86 -0.58
CA TYR A 2 -18.35 -8.12 -1.84
C TYR A 2 -19.63 -8.48 -2.59
N VAL A 3 -20.32 -7.48 -3.15
CA VAL A 3 -21.47 -7.71 -4.01
C VAL A 3 -20.95 -7.93 -5.43
N SER A 4 -21.32 -9.04 -6.05
CA SER A 4 -20.93 -9.37 -7.42
C SER A 4 -22.10 -9.22 -8.38
N TYR A 5 -21.78 -9.01 -9.66
CA TYR A 5 -22.70 -8.98 -10.78
C TYR A 5 -22.26 -10.01 -11.83
N THR A 6 -23.20 -10.81 -12.30
CA THR A 6 -22.94 -11.85 -13.31
C THR A 6 -23.31 -11.33 -14.69
N LYS A 7 -22.30 -11.05 -15.52
CA LYS A 7 -22.47 -10.68 -16.93
C LYS A 7 -22.17 -11.90 -17.81
N GLY A 8 -23.21 -12.62 -18.21
CA GLY A 8 -23.06 -13.88 -18.94
C GLY A 8 -22.38 -14.95 -18.08
N LYS A 9 -21.17 -15.39 -18.47
CA LYS A 9 -20.37 -16.38 -17.70
C LYS A 9 -19.30 -15.76 -16.77
N ARG A 10 -19.15 -14.42 -16.77
CA ARG A 10 -18.13 -13.74 -15.95
C ARG A 10 -18.78 -13.11 -14.73
N GLU A 11 -18.21 -13.36 -13.57
CA GLU A 11 -18.54 -12.68 -12.33
C GLU A 11 -17.63 -11.48 -12.15
N LEU A 12 -18.21 -10.31 -11.92
CA LEU A 12 -17.51 -9.04 -11.77
C LEU A 12 -17.92 -8.39 -10.45
N PRO A 13 -17.03 -7.62 -9.79
CA PRO A 13 -17.46 -6.75 -8.69
C PRO A 13 -18.57 -5.81 -9.17
N LEU A 14 -19.66 -5.69 -8.40
CA LEU A 14 -20.80 -4.84 -8.78
C LEU A 14 -20.36 -3.40 -9.04
N THR A 15 -19.44 -2.87 -8.22
CA THR A 15 -18.87 -1.53 -8.39
C THR A 15 -18.17 -1.36 -9.74
N LYS A 16 -17.38 -2.36 -10.17
CA LYS A 16 -16.73 -2.35 -11.47
C LYS A 16 -17.74 -2.34 -12.60
N TYR A 17 -18.79 -3.17 -12.51
CA TYR A 17 -19.89 -3.17 -13.49
C TYR A 17 -20.61 -1.81 -13.54
N MET A 18 -21.01 -1.24 -12.39
CA MET A 18 -21.70 0.05 -12.35
C MET A 18 -20.86 1.18 -12.95
N LEU A 19 -19.58 1.27 -12.59
CA LEU A 19 -18.72 2.33 -13.12
C LEU A 19 -18.43 2.15 -14.61
N GLN A 20 -18.18 0.91 -15.05
CA GLN A 20 -17.73 0.64 -16.42
C GLN A 20 -18.88 0.52 -17.42
N ASP A 21 -19.95 -0.19 -17.07
CA ASP A 21 -21.04 -0.52 -17.99
C ASP A 21 -22.20 0.47 -17.88
N GLU A 22 -22.60 0.86 -16.65
CA GLU A 22 -23.73 1.78 -16.44
C GLU A 22 -23.30 3.25 -16.61
N LEU A 23 -22.21 3.64 -15.97
CA LEU A 23 -21.68 5.02 -16.04
C LEU A 23 -20.71 5.25 -17.20
N ARG A 24 -20.41 4.19 -17.98
CA ARG A 24 -19.56 4.24 -19.19
C ARG A 24 -18.17 4.84 -18.95
N MET A 25 -17.60 4.66 -17.76
CA MET A 25 -16.25 5.13 -17.44
C MET A 25 -15.18 4.29 -18.16
N ARG A 26 -14.01 4.88 -18.38
CA ARG A 26 -12.88 4.16 -18.98
C ARG A 26 -12.38 3.08 -18.02
N SER A 27 -12.09 1.89 -18.54
CA SER A 27 -11.63 0.75 -17.71
C SER A 27 -10.45 1.09 -16.80
N ARG A 28 -9.47 1.88 -17.29
CA ARG A 28 -8.31 2.31 -16.50
C ARG A 28 -8.73 3.13 -15.27
N ASP A 29 -9.71 4.02 -15.44
CA ASP A 29 -10.19 4.88 -14.36
C ASP A 29 -11.00 4.05 -13.36
N VAL A 30 -11.79 3.09 -13.84
CA VAL A 30 -12.52 2.14 -12.98
C VAL A 30 -11.56 1.29 -12.15
N ASP A 31 -10.52 0.73 -12.77
CA ASP A 31 -9.51 -0.07 -12.06
C ASP A 31 -8.75 0.77 -11.03
N LEU A 32 -8.45 2.04 -11.34
CA LEU A 32 -7.85 2.97 -10.39
C LEU A 32 -8.77 3.27 -9.20
N VAL A 33 -10.04 3.59 -9.45
CA VAL A 33 -11.03 3.84 -8.38
C VAL A 33 -11.18 2.61 -7.49
N CYS A 34 -11.31 1.42 -8.08
CA CYS A 34 -11.36 0.17 -7.32
C CYS A 34 -10.12 -0.02 -6.44
N ARG A 35 -8.93 0.29 -6.96
CA ARG A 35 -7.68 0.19 -6.20
C ARG A 35 -7.62 1.20 -5.06
N ILE A 36 -7.97 2.47 -5.30
CA ILE A 36 -8.05 3.52 -4.27
C ILE A 36 -8.97 3.06 -3.12
N HIS A 37 -10.15 2.54 -3.44
CA HIS A 37 -11.07 2.05 -2.41
C HIS A 37 -10.52 0.82 -1.67
N ALA A 38 -9.93 -0.15 -2.37
CA ALA A 38 -9.30 -1.30 -1.72
C ALA A 38 -8.18 -0.87 -0.77
N SER A 39 -7.28 0.01 -1.22
CA SER A 39 -6.18 0.53 -0.41
C SER A 39 -6.65 1.42 0.74
N SER A 40 -7.80 2.09 0.63
CA SER A 40 -8.39 2.81 1.77
C SER A 40 -8.77 1.86 2.92
N ILE A 41 -9.24 0.66 2.59
CA ILE A 41 -9.54 -0.37 3.60
C ILE A 41 -8.25 -0.88 4.23
N GLU A 42 -7.20 -1.12 3.43
CA GLU A 42 -5.88 -1.53 3.93
C GLU A 42 -5.23 -0.47 4.82
N LEU A 43 -5.30 0.82 4.45
CA LEU A 43 -4.80 1.92 5.27
C LEU A 43 -5.54 2.04 6.61
N LYS A 44 -6.85 1.76 6.61
CA LYS A 44 -7.64 1.71 7.83
C LYS A 44 -7.24 0.53 8.73
N GLN A 45 -6.96 -0.64 8.15
CA GLN A 45 -6.43 -1.78 8.91
C GLN A 45 -5.05 -1.45 9.49
N LEU A 46 -4.17 -0.85 8.68
CA LEU A 46 -2.87 -0.36 9.11
C LEU A 46 -2.98 0.59 10.30
N LEU A 47 -3.92 1.54 10.28
CA LEU A 47 -4.18 2.43 11.42
C LEU A 47 -4.60 1.68 12.70
N GLY A 48 -5.31 0.56 12.57
CA GLY A 48 -5.67 -0.29 13.69
C GLY A 48 -4.47 -1.00 14.32
N GLU A 49 -3.45 -1.31 13.50
CA GLU A 49 -2.20 -1.98 13.90
C GLU A 49 -1.09 -0.98 14.26
N TYR A 50 -1.26 0.31 13.93
CA TYR A 50 -0.17 1.29 13.87
C TYR A 50 0.51 1.51 15.23
N ASP A 51 -0.25 1.68 16.30
CA ASP A 51 0.30 1.93 17.64
C ASP A 51 1.13 0.73 18.14
N GLU A 52 0.68 -0.49 17.86
CA GLU A 52 1.40 -1.73 18.20
C GLU A 52 2.69 -1.87 17.39
N LEU A 53 2.62 -1.58 16.09
CA LEU A 53 3.80 -1.57 15.20
C LEU A 53 4.81 -0.51 15.61
N CYS A 54 4.37 0.69 16.00
CA CYS A 54 5.25 1.74 16.52
C CYS A 54 5.91 1.32 17.83
N THR A 55 5.19 0.66 18.72
CA THR A 55 5.75 0.12 19.97
C THR A 55 6.83 -0.91 19.67
N SER A 56 6.53 -1.89 18.81
CA SER A 56 7.51 -2.90 18.38
C SER A 56 8.74 -2.29 17.70
N ALA A 57 8.53 -1.23 16.90
CA ALA A 57 9.60 -0.50 16.23
C ALA A 57 10.52 0.26 17.20
N ALA A 58 10.01 0.71 18.34
CA ALA A 58 10.82 1.34 19.37
C ALA A 58 11.65 0.32 20.18
N GLU A 59 11.18 -0.93 20.28
CA GLU A 59 11.83 -1.99 21.06
C GLU A 59 12.94 -2.71 20.31
N SER A 60 12.85 -2.80 18.98
CA SER A 60 13.80 -3.59 18.19
C SER A 60 13.94 -3.11 16.75
N GLN A 61 15.10 -3.39 16.16
CA GLN A 61 15.33 -3.14 14.74
C GLN A 61 14.43 -4.00 13.84
N GLU A 62 14.12 -5.23 14.26
CA GLU A 62 13.20 -6.11 13.53
C GLU A 62 11.78 -5.53 13.51
N GLY A 63 11.32 -4.96 14.62
CA GLY A 63 10.05 -4.23 14.68
C GLY A 63 10.04 -2.99 13.78
N ALA A 64 11.17 -2.26 13.72
CA ALA A 64 11.30 -1.09 12.84
C ALA A 64 11.24 -1.50 11.36
N ASP A 65 11.90 -2.60 11.00
CA ASP A 65 11.86 -3.17 9.65
C ASP A 65 10.43 -3.65 9.32
N ALA A 66 9.73 -4.30 10.27
CA ALA A 66 8.36 -4.78 10.11
C ALA A 66 7.36 -3.64 9.90
N LEU A 67 7.42 -2.56 10.70
CA LEU A 67 6.62 -1.35 10.51
C LEU A 67 6.86 -0.76 9.12
N LYS A 68 8.13 -0.56 8.74
CA LYS A 68 8.49 0.02 7.45
C LYS A 68 7.97 -0.82 6.27
N LEU A 69 8.11 -2.14 6.34
CA LEU A 69 7.59 -3.05 5.32
C LEU A 69 6.07 -3.05 5.24
N ARG A 70 5.38 -3.07 6.39
CA ARG A 70 3.91 -3.06 6.43
C ARG A 70 3.35 -1.81 5.74
N VAL A 71 3.91 -0.63 6.07
CA VAL A 71 3.53 0.64 5.44
C VAL A 71 3.90 0.63 3.95
N ALA A 72 5.12 0.24 3.61
CA ALA A 72 5.61 0.24 2.23
C ALA A 72 4.77 -0.66 1.30
N ARG A 73 4.34 -1.85 1.75
CA ARG A 73 3.48 -2.74 0.96
C ARG A 73 2.17 -2.08 0.57
N VAL A 74 1.52 -1.37 1.50
CA VAL A 74 0.27 -0.66 1.22
C VAL A 74 0.51 0.48 0.23
N LEU A 75 1.57 1.26 0.41
CA LEU A 75 1.92 2.38 -0.47
C LEU A 75 2.30 1.92 -1.89
N ARG A 76 2.98 0.78 -2.03
CA ARG A 76 3.36 0.23 -3.33
C ARG A 76 2.16 -0.23 -4.15
N GLU A 77 1.14 -0.79 -3.50
CA GLU A 77 -0.09 -1.22 -4.18
C GLU A 77 -0.84 -0.02 -4.77
N ILE A 78 -1.00 1.06 -3.99
CA ILE A 78 -1.78 2.23 -4.42
C ILE A 78 -0.99 3.26 -5.24
N GLY A 79 0.32 3.33 -5.04
CA GLY A 79 1.20 4.31 -5.67
C GLY A 79 0.96 5.74 -5.22
N SER A 80 1.14 6.69 -6.13
CA SER A 80 0.99 8.13 -5.89
C SER A 80 -0.40 8.58 -5.42
N TRP A 81 -1.40 7.69 -5.44
CA TRP A 81 -2.76 7.95 -4.99
C TRP A 81 -2.99 7.65 -3.51
N TRP A 82 -1.95 7.28 -2.76
CA TRP A 82 -2.08 6.90 -1.35
C TRP A 82 -2.73 7.98 -0.48
N LYS A 83 -2.44 9.26 -0.73
CA LYS A 83 -3.08 10.37 0.02
C LYS A 83 -4.59 10.42 -0.19
N ILE A 84 -5.06 10.12 -1.40
CA ILE A 84 -6.50 10.04 -1.69
C ILE A 84 -7.12 8.84 -0.98
N ALA A 85 -6.45 7.68 -1.01
CA ALA A 85 -6.92 6.50 -0.30
C ALA A 85 -7.00 6.73 1.22
N LEU A 86 -6.02 7.44 1.80
CA LEU A 86 -6.00 7.83 3.22
C LEU A 86 -7.16 8.78 3.56
N GLN A 87 -7.44 9.76 2.70
CA GLN A 87 -8.58 10.67 2.87
C GLN A 87 -9.92 9.94 2.79
N ILE A 88 -10.08 8.97 1.88
CA ILE A 88 -11.30 8.15 1.80
C ILE A 88 -11.48 7.33 3.08
N ALA A 89 -10.41 6.70 3.56
CA ALA A 89 -10.44 5.96 4.83
C ALA A 89 -10.89 6.87 5.99
N LEU A 90 -10.34 8.08 6.10
CA LEU A 90 -10.75 9.08 7.09
C LEU A 90 -12.24 9.41 6.97
N ILE A 91 -12.71 9.76 5.77
CA ILE A 91 -14.11 10.15 5.53
C ILE A 91 -15.06 9.03 5.96
N THR A 92 -14.69 7.75 5.76
CA THR A 92 -15.53 6.61 6.17
C THR A 92 -15.57 6.38 7.68
N GLU A 93 -14.65 6.95 8.44
CA GLU A 93 -14.64 6.89 9.91
C GLU A 93 -15.25 8.12 10.58
N LEU A 94 -15.31 9.25 9.88
CA LEU A 94 -15.96 10.44 10.40
C LEU A 94 -17.46 10.18 10.61
N SER A 95 -17.99 10.66 11.74
CA SER A 95 -19.41 10.55 12.04
C SER A 95 -20.26 11.22 10.94
N PRO A 96 -21.34 10.56 10.45
CA PRO A 96 -22.25 11.16 9.49
C PRO A 96 -22.84 12.50 9.95
N ALA A 97 -22.96 12.73 11.26
CA ALA A 97 -23.44 14.00 11.82
C ALA A 97 -22.45 15.16 11.64
N ALA A 98 -21.15 14.89 11.45
CA ALA A 98 -20.19 15.91 11.03
C ALA A 98 -20.37 16.25 9.53
N ALA A 99 -20.56 15.23 8.68
CA ALA A 99 -20.78 15.43 7.24
C ALA A 99 -22.13 16.12 6.92
N ALA A 100 -23.22 15.76 7.63
CA ALA A 100 -24.54 16.35 7.45
C ALA A 100 -24.57 17.85 7.78
N ARG A 101 -23.78 18.29 8.77
CA ARG A 101 -23.63 19.70 9.11
C ARG A 101 -22.93 20.50 8.01
N THR A 102 -21.92 19.91 7.36
CA THR A 102 -21.24 20.53 6.21
C THR A 102 -22.21 20.77 5.04
N TYR A 103 -23.07 19.80 4.71
CA TYR A 103 -24.05 19.99 3.64
C TYR A 103 -25.13 21.02 4.00
N ALA A 104 -25.58 21.05 5.25
CA ALA A 104 -26.58 22.00 5.73
C ALA A 104 -26.08 23.46 5.77
N GLN A 105 -24.77 23.66 6.01
CA GLN A 105 -24.14 24.99 6.11
C GLN A 105 -23.56 25.48 4.78
N GLY A 106 -23.56 24.63 3.75
CA GLY A 106 -23.00 24.93 2.43
C GLY A 106 -21.56 24.43 2.27
N VAL A 107 -21.21 24.04 1.05
CA VAL A 107 -19.94 23.37 0.68
C VAL A 107 -18.66 24.18 0.97
N ASN A 108 -18.79 25.46 1.32
CA ASN A 108 -17.68 26.37 1.60
C ASN A 108 -17.52 26.70 3.10
N VAL A 109 -18.32 26.10 3.98
CA VAL A 109 -18.21 26.33 5.43
C VAL A 109 -17.37 25.23 6.06
N VAL A 110 -16.19 25.62 6.56
CA VAL A 110 -15.34 24.76 7.39
C VAL A 110 -15.90 24.80 8.82
N PRO A 111 -16.39 23.70 9.39
CA PRO A 111 -16.88 23.71 10.76
C PRO A 111 -15.74 23.96 11.75
N ASP A 112 -15.94 24.85 12.72
CA ASP A 112 -14.95 25.33 13.69
C ASP A 112 -14.24 24.26 14.56
N ASN A 113 -14.55 22.96 14.40
CA ASN A 113 -13.98 21.88 15.18
C ASN A 113 -13.75 20.56 14.39
N CYS A 114 -13.82 20.56 13.06
CA CYS A 114 -13.65 19.31 12.30
C CYS A 114 -12.23 18.73 12.42
N CYS A 115 -11.25 19.59 12.64
CA CYS A 115 -9.81 19.29 12.69
C CYS A 115 -9.31 18.82 14.06
N ASN A 116 -10.11 18.92 15.12
CA ASN A 116 -9.77 18.52 16.50
C ASN A 116 -10.29 17.12 16.87
N SER A 117 -10.75 16.35 15.88
CA SER A 117 -11.18 14.97 16.09
C SER A 117 -9.97 14.08 16.37
N VAL A 118 -10.08 13.22 17.39
CA VAL A 118 -9.11 12.12 17.66
C VAL A 118 -8.90 11.26 16.41
N VAL A 119 -9.95 11.08 15.59
CA VAL A 119 -9.84 10.37 14.31
C VAL A 119 -8.92 11.12 13.36
N VAL A 120 -9.11 12.42 13.17
CA VAL A 120 -8.25 13.22 12.27
C VAL A 120 -6.79 13.20 12.74
N ALA A 121 -6.55 13.27 14.06
CA ALA A 121 -5.20 13.19 14.62
C ALA A 121 -4.49 11.87 14.30
N LYS A 122 -5.19 10.73 14.36
CA LYS A 122 -4.62 9.41 14.01
C LYS A 122 -4.18 9.35 12.55
N TYR A 123 -5.01 9.84 11.64
CA TYR A 123 -4.70 9.86 10.21
C TYR A 123 -3.51 10.78 9.90
N ARG A 124 -3.41 11.94 10.57
CA ARG A 124 -2.24 12.83 10.46
C ARG A 124 -0.98 12.17 11.00
N ALA A 125 -1.05 11.50 12.14
CA ALA A 125 0.10 10.80 12.71
C ALA A 125 0.64 9.69 11.79
N LEU A 126 -0.25 9.00 11.06
CA LEU A 126 0.18 8.05 10.03
C LEU A 126 0.79 8.76 8.81
N GLU A 127 0.21 9.86 8.34
CA GLU A 127 0.80 10.66 7.25
C GLU A 127 2.20 11.15 7.61
N ASP A 128 2.36 11.77 8.79
CA ASP A 128 3.66 12.23 9.31
C ASP A 128 4.64 11.04 9.49
N GLY A 129 4.15 9.88 9.92
CA GLY A 129 4.94 8.67 10.05
C GLY A 129 5.45 8.12 8.73
N ILE A 130 4.65 8.18 7.66
CA ILE A 130 5.06 7.81 6.31
C ILE A 130 6.21 8.70 5.83
N ASP A 131 6.11 10.00 6.08
CA ASP A 131 7.14 10.98 5.73
C ASP A 131 8.43 10.74 6.55
N GLN A 132 8.31 10.48 7.86
CA GLN A 132 9.46 10.17 8.73
C GLN A 132 10.17 8.87 8.36
N LEU A 133 9.44 7.86 7.87
CA LEU A 133 10.00 6.61 7.37
C LEU A 133 10.68 6.77 6.00
N GLY A 134 10.51 7.92 5.34
CA GLY A 134 11.05 8.18 4.00
C GLY A 134 10.40 7.30 2.93
N LEU A 135 9.11 7.02 3.06
CA LEU A 135 8.39 6.08 2.18
C LEU A 135 7.59 6.76 1.06
N ASP A 136 7.54 8.09 1.01
CA ASP A 136 6.95 8.78 -0.14
C ASP A 136 7.77 8.46 -1.41
N GLY A 137 7.10 8.02 -2.47
CA GLY A 137 7.76 7.52 -3.69
C GLY A 137 8.19 6.04 -3.65
N VAL A 138 7.91 5.29 -2.57
CA VAL A 138 8.33 3.87 -2.46
C VAL A 138 7.77 2.97 -3.57
N TRP A 139 6.68 3.36 -4.22
CA TRP A 139 6.11 2.67 -5.39
C TRP A 139 7.02 2.72 -6.62
N ASP A 140 7.92 3.70 -6.72
CA ASP A 140 8.87 3.82 -7.82
C ASP A 140 10.15 3.01 -7.62
N VAL A 141 10.35 2.43 -6.43
CA VAL A 141 11.50 1.55 -6.13
C VAL A 141 11.43 0.31 -7.02
N LYS A 142 12.49 0.13 -7.82
CA LYS A 142 12.70 -1.02 -8.71
C LYS A 142 13.63 -2.04 -8.05
N PRO A 143 13.42 -3.33 -8.32
CA PRO A 143 14.34 -4.37 -7.88
C PRO A 143 15.74 -4.10 -8.44
N ALA A 144 16.77 -4.31 -7.61
CA ALA A 144 18.18 -4.10 -7.96
C ALA A 144 18.63 -5.00 -9.13
N LEU A 145 17.98 -6.14 -9.31
CA LEU A 145 18.19 -7.07 -10.42
C LEU A 145 16.88 -7.30 -11.17
N ASN A 146 16.99 -7.52 -12.48
CA ASN A 146 15.85 -7.96 -13.29
C ASN A 146 15.71 -9.49 -13.29
N GLY A 147 14.60 -10.00 -13.83
CA GLY A 147 14.33 -11.45 -13.85
C GLY A 147 15.39 -12.30 -14.59
N LYS A 148 16.10 -11.74 -15.58
CA LYS A 148 17.20 -12.45 -16.25
C LYS A 148 18.44 -12.54 -15.36
N GLU A 149 18.76 -11.46 -14.66
CA GLU A 149 19.87 -11.42 -13.70
C GLU A 149 19.63 -12.37 -12.52
N ILE A 150 18.37 -12.50 -12.06
CA ILE A 150 18.00 -13.49 -11.04
C ILE A 150 18.28 -14.91 -11.53
N TYR A 151 17.96 -15.26 -12.78
CA TYR A 151 18.29 -16.59 -13.30
C TYR A 151 19.78 -16.88 -13.36
N VAL A 152 20.62 -15.86 -13.53
CA VAL A 152 22.07 -16.02 -13.49
C VAL A 152 22.55 -16.22 -12.06
N ALA A 153 21.99 -15.48 -11.10
CA ALA A 153 22.32 -15.60 -9.69
C ALA A 153 21.80 -16.89 -9.04
N LEU A 154 20.60 -17.31 -9.43
CA LEU A 154 19.83 -18.43 -8.89
C LEU A 154 19.40 -19.35 -10.04
N PRO A 155 20.32 -20.18 -10.57
CA PRO A 155 20.07 -20.98 -11.77
C PRO A 155 19.00 -22.05 -11.59
N ARG A 156 18.68 -22.44 -10.35
CA ARG A 156 17.66 -23.44 -10.03
C ARG A 156 16.28 -22.84 -9.73
N THR A 157 16.09 -21.52 -9.85
CA THR A 157 14.78 -20.91 -9.63
C THR A 157 13.75 -21.44 -10.64
N PRO A 158 12.58 -21.94 -10.18
CA PRO A 158 11.50 -22.38 -11.06
C PRO A 158 11.04 -21.24 -11.98
N LYS A 159 10.61 -21.60 -13.20
CA LYS A 159 10.00 -20.61 -14.10
C LYS A 159 8.63 -20.18 -13.57
N GLY A 160 8.30 -18.90 -13.70
CA GLY A 160 6.99 -18.36 -13.36
C GLY A 160 6.97 -17.62 -12.01
N PRO A 161 5.96 -17.84 -11.15
CA PRO A 161 5.70 -17.02 -9.95
C PRO A 161 6.89 -16.86 -8.99
N ALA A 162 7.74 -17.90 -8.88
CA ALA A 162 8.89 -17.89 -7.97
C ALA A 162 9.85 -16.71 -8.22
N ILE A 163 10.03 -16.26 -9.47
CA ILE A 163 10.84 -15.07 -9.76
C ILE A 163 10.17 -13.81 -9.22
N GLY A 164 8.84 -13.74 -9.31
CA GLY A 164 8.07 -12.64 -8.74
C GLY A 164 8.27 -12.53 -7.24
N ASP A 165 8.26 -13.68 -6.55
CA ASP A 165 8.51 -13.75 -5.11
C ASP A 165 9.93 -13.27 -4.75
N VAL A 166 10.95 -13.68 -5.53
CA VAL A 166 12.33 -13.19 -5.35
C VAL A 166 12.43 -11.69 -5.59
N LEU A 167 11.85 -11.18 -6.68
CA LEU A 167 11.85 -9.75 -6.99
C LEU A 167 11.15 -8.93 -5.89
N GLN A 168 10.05 -9.44 -5.36
CA GLN A 168 9.34 -8.82 -4.26
C GLN A 168 10.20 -8.79 -2.99
N ALA A 169 10.78 -9.94 -2.59
CA ALA A 169 11.66 -10.01 -1.43
C ALA A 169 12.88 -9.08 -1.57
N LEU A 170 13.44 -8.98 -2.78
CA LEU A 170 14.54 -8.08 -3.08
C LEU A 170 14.16 -6.61 -2.87
N VAL A 171 12.98 -6.20 -3.38
CA VAL A 171 12.46 -4.84 -3.18
C VAL A 171 12.18 -4.57 -1.71
N GLU A 172 11.58 -5.52 -1.00
CA GLU A 172 11.32 -5.39 0.44
C GLU A 172 12.62 -5.16 1.21
N PHE A 173 13.66 -5.93 0.91
CA PHE A 173 14.98 -5.74 1.52
C PHE A 173 15.61 -4.39 1.14
N GLN A 174 15.48 -3.93 -0.10
CA GLN A 174 15.93 -2.59 -0.52
C GLN A 174 15.28 -1.46 0.28
N ILE A 175 14.02 -1.63 0.67
CA ILE A 175 13.27 -0.61 1.40
C ILE A 175 13.77 -0.52 2.84
N ILE A 176 14.04 -1.64 3.50
CA ILE A 176 14.52 -1.66 4.90
C ILE A 176 16.02 -1.39 5.02
N ARG A 177 16.81 -1.77 4.01
CA ARG A 177 18.27 -1.68 4.00
C ARG A 177 18.79 -1.11 2.66
N PRO A 178 18.52 0.17 2.35
CA PRO A 178 18.95 0.76 1.08
C PRO A 178 20.47 0.70 0.88
N ASP A 179 21.24 0.85 1.95
CA ASP A 179 22.72 0.89 1.89
C ASP A 179 23.35 -0.49 1.64
N HIS A 180 22.63 -1.59 1.92
CA HIS A 180 23.16 -2.94 1.75
C HIS A 180 23.41 -3.30 0.28
N PHE A 181 22.72 -2.66 -0.66
CA PHE A 181 22.86 -2.92 -2.10
C PHE A 181 23.74 -1.89 -2.81
N ALA A 182 24.76 -1.37 -2.12
CA ALA A 182 25.76 -0.48 -2.70
C ALA A 182 26.49 -1.08 -3.92
N THR A 183 26.60 -2.42 -4.00
CA THR A 183 27.22 -3.13 -5.13
C THR A 183 26.39 -4.35 -5.57
N LYS A 184 26.59 -4.81 -6.81
CA LYS A 184 25.89 -6.01 -7.31
C LYS A 184 26.30 -7.26 -6.55
N GLU A 185 27.55 -7.35 -6.11
CA GLU A 185 28.09 -8.48 -5.34
C GLU A 185 27.32 -8.69 -4.03
N HIS A 186 26.98 -7.60 -3.32
CA HIS A 186 26.17 -7.70 -2.10
C HIS A 186 24.76 -8.22 -2.39
N VAL A 187 24.17 -7.84 -3.53
CA VAL A 187 22.85 -8.34 -3.95
C VAL A 187 22.92 -9.84 -4.24
N HIS A 188 23.97 -10.29 -4.96
CA HIS A 188 24.19 -11.70 -5.24
C HIS A 188 24.36 -12.51 -3.95
N GLN A 189 25.21 -12.04 -3.02
CA GLN A 189 25.42 -12.70 -1.74
C GLN A 189 24.10 -12.83 -0.96
N TRP A 190 23.32 -11.75 -0.88
CA TRP A 190 22.01 -11.77 -0.23
C TRP A 190 21.06 -12.81 -0.85
N LEU A 191 21.02 -12.90 -2.19
CA LEU A 191 20.22 -13.91 -2.90
C LEU A 191 20.65 -15.34 -2.54
N HIS A 192 21.95 -15.60 -2.48
CA HIS A 192 22.47 -16.93 -2.11
C HIS A 192 22.10 -17.31 -0.67
N ASP A 193 22.15 -16.35 0.25
CA ASP A 193 21.85 -16.57 1.67
C ASP A 193 20.34 -16.75 1.93
N HIS A 194 19.49 -16.01 1.21
CA HIS A 194 18.03 -16.03 1.41
C HIS A 194 17.31 -17.08 0.57
N PHE A 195 17.92 -17.54 -0.52
CA PHE A 195 17.35 -18.56 -1.41
C PHE A 195 18.35 -19.70 -1.72
N PRO A 196 18.95 -20.36 -0.69
CA PRO A 196 19.96 -21.40 -0.88
C PRO A 196 19.43 -22.62 -1.64
N GLN A 197 18.12 -22.84 -1.67
CA GLN A 197 17.48 -23.90 -2.45
C GLN A 197 17.53 -23.64 -3.97
N TRP A 198 17.79 -22.41 -4.41
CA TRP A 198 17.77 -22.00 -5.83
C TRP A 198 19.15 -21.66 -6.40
N THR A 199 20.19 -21.77 -5.57
CA THR A 199 21.60 -21.74 -5.97
C THR A 199 22.02 -23.08 -6.57
#